data_AF-A0A3D4T788-F1
#
_entry.id   AF-A0A3D4T788-F1
#
_cell.length_a   1.000
_cell.length_b   1.000
_cell.length_c   1.000
_cell.angle_alpha   90.00
_cell.angle_beta   90.00
_cell.angle_gamma   90.00
#
_symmetry.space_group_name_H-M   'P 1'
#
loop_
_entity.id
_entity.type
_entity.pdbx_description
1 polymer ?
#
loop_
_entity_poly.entity_id
_entity_poly.type
_entity_poly.pdbx_seq_one_letter_code
_entity_poly.pdbx_strand_id
1 'polypeptide(L)'
;MLRTFIGSNPITDPLMSVIYKTGIFGLITRLCDGILEMKQDEIYSKILIPVFGYTLSLWGLVQPEDFNDAIDFVFGDTKAENAAFIEKAQALQDMMAGRTTLLKKMIKSTVKVAVLSNYGLPCVPLYEHSYFMGDTTLETYNTSGYATVASYGETLGDDYVAKNPSLLSPDRCVDLSAAILPEYTYMIKYAPHVAGSYGTDYADFVMWLLSTDGSVRAGTDERYPQFMVSDFKTQTLAPLTAND
;
A
#
# COMPACT_ATOMS: atom_id res chain seq x y z
N MET A 1 -5.32 10.17 -18.40
CA MET A 1 -4.88 9.16 -17.42
C MET A 1 -3.42 8.73 -17.57
N LEU A 2 -2.79 8.71 -18.77
CA LEU A 2 -1.31 8.70 -18.88
C LEU A 2 -0.67 10.08 -18.63
N ARG A 3 -1.46 11.15 -18.77
CA ARG A 3 -1.02 12.56 -18.74
C ARG A 3 -0.41 13.03 -17.43
N THR A 4 -0.79 12.43 -16.30
CA THR A 4 -0.35 12.89 -14.97
C THR A 4 1.07 12.42 -14.63
N PHE A 5 1.55 11.33 -15.25
CA PHE A 5 2.87 10.76 -14.95
C PHE A 5 4.01 11.28 -15.83
N ILE A 6 3.70 11.87 -17.00
CA ILE A 6 4.72 12.28 -17.99
C ILE A 6 4.69 13.80 -18.25
N GLY A 7 3.72 14.52 -17.66
CA GLY A 7 3.29 15.81 -18.17
C GLY A 7 2.64 15.65 -19.56
N SER A 8 1.74 16.54 -19.93
CA SER A 8 1.22 16.56 -21.29
C SER A 8 2.35 16.90 -22.26
N ASN A 9 2.91 15.88 -22.94
CA ASN A 9 3.89 16.08 -23.98
C ASN A 9 3.23 15.79 -25.35
N PRO A 10 3.14 16.79 -26.25
CA PRO A 10 2.41 16.68 -27.51
C PRO A 10 2.96 15.63 -28.48
N ILE A 11 4.12 15.03 -28.18
CA ILE A 11 4.75 13.99 -28.98
C ILE A 11 4.50 12.59 -28.39
N THR A 12 4.51 12.43 -27.06
CA THR A 12 4.38 11.12 -26.41
C THR A 12 2.93 10.66 -26.30
N ASP A 13 1.97 11.58 -26.13
CA ASP A 13 0.54 11.26 -26.03
C ASP A 13 -0.02 10.58 -27.30
N PRO A 14 0.25 11.09 -28.53
CA PRO A 14 -0.17 10.42 -29.76
C PRO A 14 0.53 9.08 -29.97
N LEU A 15 1.82 9.00 -29.64
CA LEU A 15 2.62 7.78 -29.78
C LEU A 15 2.08 6.66 -28.88
N MET A 16 1.82 6.94 -27.60
CA MET A 16 1.23 5.97 -26.69
C MET A 16 -0.18 5.57 -27.11
N SER A 17 -0.98 6.51 -27.63
CA SER A 17 -2.29 6.17 -28.21
C SER A 17 -2.18 5.27 -29.44
N VAL A 18 -1.17 5.44 -30.28
CA VAL A 18 -0.94 4.57 -31.45
C VAL A 18 -0.49 3.20 -30.99
N ILE A 19 0.49 3.09 -30.09
CA ILE A 19 0.99 1.81 -29.56
C ILE A 19 -0.13 1.01 -28.86
N TYR A 20 -1.02 1.70 -28.13
CA TYR A 20 -2.21 1.09 -27.53
C TYR A 20 -3.21 0.60 -28.59
N LYS A 21 -3.54 1.44 -29.58
CA LYS A 21 -4.51 1.11 -30.64
C LYS A 21 -4.02 0.05 -31.63
N THR A 22 -2.71 -0.08 -31.82
CA THR A 22 -2.12 -1.09 -32.72
C THR A 22 -2.01 -2.48 -32.08
N GLY A 23 -2.36 -2.63 -30.79
CA GLY A 23 -2.35 -3.92 -30.10
C GLY A 23 -0.95 -4.45 -29.78
N ILE A 24 0.09 -3.63 -29.93
CA ILE A 24 1.49 -4.00 -29.62
C ILE A 24 1.63 -4.36 -28.14
N PHE A 25 0.97 -3.60 -27.25
CA PHE A 25 0.88 -3.97 -25.84
C PHE A 25 0.25 -5.35 -25.66
N GLY A 26 -0.84 -5.66 -26.36
CA GLY A 26 -1.46 -6.98 -26.31
C GLY A 26 -0.56 -8.12 -26.77
N LEU A 27 0.36 -7.87 -27.71
CA LEU A 27 1.34 -8.86 -28.15
C LEU A 27 2.45 -9.08 -27.11
N ILE A 28 2.94 -7.99 -26.51
CA ILE A 28 3.96 -8.04 -25.45
C ILE A 28 3.39 -8.72 -24.20
N THR A 29 2.17 -8.36 -23.78
CA THR A 29 1.49 -9.00 -22.65
C THR A 29 1.34 -10.49 -22.90
N ARG A 30 0.84 -10.93 -24.07
CA ARG A 30 0.75 -12.37 -24.39
C ARG A 30 2.09 -13.09 -24.42
N LEU A 31 3.16 -12.41 -24.83
CA LEU A 31 4.51 -12.99 -24.78
C LEU A 31 4.97 -13.16 -23.33
N CYS A 32 4.74 -12.16 -22.48
CA CYS A 32 5.02 -12.23 -21.05
C CYS A 32 4.16 -13.31 -20.38
N ASP A 33 2.87 -13.37 -20.68
CA ASP A 33 1.94 -14.40 -20.19
C ASP A 33 2.42 -15.79 -20.61
N GLY A 34 2.83 -15.99 -21.87
CA GLY A 34 3.37 -17.27 -22.34
C GLY A 34 4.69 -17.66 -21.67
N ILE A 35 5.58 -16.69 -21.39
CA ILE A 35 6.82 -16.96 -20.64
C ILE A 35 6.50 -17.31 -19.18
N LEU A 36 5.54 -16.61 -18.57
CA LEU A 36 5.05 -16.90 -17.22
C LEU A 36 4.42 -18.28 -17.18
N GLU A 37 3.47 -18.61 -18.05
CA GLU A 37 2.84 -19.94 -18.14
C GLU A 37 3.88 -21.07 -18.32
N MET A 38 4.91 -20.86 -19.13
CA MET A 38 5.95 -21.87 -19.36
C MET A 38 6.92 -22.05 -18.18
N LYS A 39 7.07 -21.03 -17.32
CA LYS A 39 8.09 -20.99 -16.26
C LYS A 39 7.53 -20.79 -14.87
N GLN A 40 6.22 -20.70 -14.71
CA GLN A 40 5.56 -20.41 -13.45
C GLN A 40 6.00 -21.40 -12.38
N ASP A 41 5.87 -22.70 -12.63
CA ASP A 41 6.27 -23.74 -11.67
C ASP A 41 7.76 -23.66 -11.31
N GLU A 42 8.62 -23.34 -12.29
CA GLU A 42 10.05 -23.19 -12.05
C GLU A 42 10.38 -21.93 -11.24
N ILE A 43 9.71 -20.82 -11.52
CA ILE A 43 9.84 -19.56 -10.79
C ILE A 43 9.34 -19.75 -9.35
N TYR A 44 8.18 -20.37 -9.16
CA TYR A 44 7.65 -20.64 -7.82
C TYR A 44 8.56 -21.59 -7.04
N SER A 45 8.88 -22.77 -7.59
CA SER A 45 9.64 -23.80 -6.87
C SER A 45 11.10 -23.45 -6.64
N LYS A 46 11.77 -22.72 -7.56
CA LYS A 46 13.21 -22.43 -7.45
C LYS A 46 13.53 -21.04 -6.93
N ILE A 47 12.60 -20.08 -7.02
CA ILE A 47 12.85 -18.68 -6.66
C ILE A 47 11.89 -18.24 -5.56
N LEU A 48 10.58 -18.21 -5.83
CA LEU A 48 9.64 -17.55 -4.92
C LEU A 48 9.47 -18.30 -3.59
N ILE A 49 9.23 -19.61 -3.62
CA ILE A 49 9.07 -20.41 -2.39
C ILE A 49 10.37 -20.42 -1.57
N PRO A 50 11.55 -20.74 -2.12
CA PRO A 50 12.78 -20.75 -1.34
C PRO A 50 13.16 -19.39 -0.74
N VAL A 51 12.86 -18.29 -1.43
CA VAL A 51 13.19 -16.93 -0.95
C VAL A 51 12.12 -16.40 -0.01
N PHE A 52 10.85 -16.36 -0.44
CA PHE A 52 9.78 -15.72 0.31
C PHE A 52 9.08 -16.69 1.27
N GLY A 53 8.79 -17.92 0.82
CA GLY A 53 8.09 -18.94 1.63
C GLY A 53 8.86 -19.37 2.88
N TYR A 54 10.19 -19.33 2.85
CA TYR A 54 11.04 -19.63 4.01
C TYR A 54 11.53 -18.39 4.77
N THR A 55 11.06 -17.19 4.41
CA THR A 55 11.31 -15.97 5.19
C THR A 55 10.22 -15.80 6.25
N LEU A 56 10.52 -16.21 7.48
CA LEU A 56 9.56 -16.27 8.58
C LEU A 56 8.79 -14.95 8.82
N SER A 57 9.45 -13.80 8.73
CA SER A 57 8.81 -12.50 8.98
C SER A 57 7.70 -12.15 7.99
N LEU A 58 7.75 -12.67 6.76
CA LEU A 58 6.72 -12.41 5.76
C LEU A 58 5.41 -13.13 6.08
N TRP A 59 5.47 -14.22 6.84
CA TRP A 59 4.26 -14.90 7.31
C TRP A 59 3.45 -14.06 8.30
N GLY A 60 4.04 -13.04 8.92
CA GLY A 60 3.28 -12.03 9.68
C GLY A 60 2.55 -11.01 8.79
N LEU A 61 2.79 -11.00 7.48
CA LEU A 61 2.16 -10.06 6.54
C LEU A 61 1.02 -10.70 5.75
N VAL A 62 0.89 -12.03 5.80
CA VAL A 62 -0.24 -12.75 5.19
C VAL A 62 -1.52 -12.38 5.94
N GLN A 63 -2.62 -12.16 5.21
CA GLN A 63 -3.89 -11.89 5.87
C GLN A 63 -4.36 -13.13 6.64
N PRO A 64 -4.95 -12.97 7.84
CA PRO A 64 -5.40 -14.11 8.64
C PRO A 64 -6.32 -15.08 7.89
N GLU A 65 -7.19 -14.57 7.01
CA GLU A 65 -8.09 -15.35 6.17
C GLU A 65 -7.37 -16.23 5.14
N ASP A 66 -6.21 -15.80 4.64
CA ASP A 66 -5.45 -16.48 3.59
C ASP A 66 -4.34 -17.38 4.15
N PHE A 67 -4.06 -17.32 5.45
CA PHE A 67 -2.88 -17.94 6.04
C PHE A 67 -2.84 -19.46 5.84
N ASN A 68 -3.94 -20.15 6.09
CA ASN A 68 -3.98 -21.61 5.96
C ASN A 68 -3.80 -22.04 4.50
N ASP A 69 -4.45 -21.35 3.57
CA ASP A 69 -4.32 -21.63 2.14
C ASP A 69 -2.89 -21.36 1.65
N ALA A 70 -2.23 -20.31 2.18
CA ALA A 70 -0.83 -20.02 1.90
C ALA A 70 0.12 -21.11 2.45
N ILE A 71 -0.12 -21.61 3.66
CA ILE A 71 0.65 -22.74 4.25
C ILE A 71 0.51 -23.99 3.37
N ASP A 72 -0.70 -24.27 2.92
CA ASP A 72 -1.03 -25.41 2.08
C ASP A 72 -0.34 -25.31 0.72
N PHE A 73 -0.37 -24.13 0.11
CA PHE A 73 0.29 -23.85 -1.16
C PHE A 73 1.82 -23.97 -1.08
N VAL A 74 2.45 -23.39 -0.06
CA VAL A 74 3.92 -23.34 0.05
C VAL A 74 4.50 -24.67 0.51
N PHE A 75 3.90 -25.30 1.53
CA PHE A 75 4.48 -26.47 2.17
C PHE A 75 3.85 -27.78 1.73
N GLY A 76 2.57 -27.81 1.33
CA GLY A 76 1.89 -29.00 0.80
C GLY A 76 2.27 -30.30 1.52
N ASP A 77 2.90 -31.23 0.79
CA ASP A 77 3.32 -32.54 1.30
C ASP A 77 4.51 -32.48 2.29
N THR A 78 5.25 -31.37 2.33
CA THR A 78 6.42 -31.15 3.20
C THR A 78 6.08 -30.50 4.55
N LYS A 79 4.79 -30.33 4.88
CA LYS A 79 4.35 -29.74 6.17
C LYS A 79 4.93 -30.45 7.38
N ALA A 80 5.00 -31.78 7.36
CA ALA A 80 5.53 -32.56 8.47
C ALA A 80 7.02 -32.27 8.72
N GLU A 81 7.80 -32.11 7.66
CA GLU A 81 9.23 -31.76 7.72
C GLU A 81 9.43 -30.31 8.20
N ASN A 82 8.46 -29.43 7.89
CA ASN A 82 8.48 -28.01 8.21
C ASN A 82 7.69 -27.63 9.47
N ALA A 83 7.26 -28.60 10.28
CA ALA A 83 6.34 -28.37 11.41
C ALA A 83 6.83 -27.27 12.38
N ALA A 84 8.12 -27.27 12.71
CA ALA A 84 8.71 -26.26 13.61
C ALA A 84 8.76 -24.84 13.00
N PHE A 85 8.83 -24.73 11.67
CA PHE A 85 8.74 -23.44 10.98
C PHE A 85 7.29 -22.95 10.97
N ILE A 86 6.35 -23.84 10.62
CA ILE A 86 4.92 -23.55 10.55
C ILE A 86 4.38 -23.12 11.91
N GLU A 87 4.82 -23.75 13.00
CA GLU A 87 4.46 -23.34 14.37
C GLU A 87 4.86 -21.89 14.66
N LYS A 88 6.06 -21.47 14.22
CA LYS A 88 6.51 -20.08 14.37
C LYS A 88 5.72 -19.12 13.49
N ALA A 89 5.37 -19.54 12.27
CA ALA A 89 4.53 -18.76 11.37
C ALA A 89 3.13 -18.54 11.98
N GLN A 90 2.54 -19.57 12.58
CA GLN A 90 1.26 -19.47 13.30
C GLN A 90 1.35 -18.50 14.48
N ALA A 91 2.43 -18.55 15.26
CA ALA A 91 2.61 -17.62 16.38
C ALA A 91 2.68 -16.15 15.92
N LEU A 92 3.30 -15.88 14.75
CA LEU A 92 3.27 -14.54 14.14
C LEU A 92 1.86 -14.16 13.69
N GLN A 93 1.10 -15.08 13.11
CA GLN A 93 -0.29 -14.83 12.74
C GLN A 93 -1.20 -14.54 13.92
N ASP A 94 -1.08 -15.29 15.02
CA ASP A 94 -1.86 -15.07 16.23
C ASP A 94 -1.61 -13.66 16.79
N MET A 95 -0.36 -13.19 16.75
CA MET A 95 -0.01 -11.82 17.09
C MET A 95 -0.71 -10.80 16.16
N MET A 96 -0.73 -11.07 14.85
CA MET A 96 -1.31 -10.18 13.84
C MET A 96 -2.83 -10.14 13.87
N ALA A 97 -3.50 -11.25 14.19
CA ALA A 97 -4.93 -11.29 14.48
C ALA A 97 -5.28 -10.40 15.69
N GLY A 98 -4.39 -10.33 16.69
CA GLY A 98 -4.53 -9.47 17.86
C GLY A 98 -4.08 -8.00 17.67
N ARG A 99 -3.57 -7.61 16.49
CA ARG A 99 -2.85 -6.33 16.26
C ARG A 99 -3.62 -5.10 16.73
N THR A 100 -4.91 -5.00 16.42
CA THR A 100 -5.71 -3.81 16.73
C THR A 100 -5.83 -3.61 18.24
N THR A 101 -6.08 -4.68 18.98
CA THR A 101 -6.15 -4.65 20.45
C THR A 101 -4.79 -4.32 21.04
N LEU A 102 -3.72 -4.89 20.50
CA LEU A 102 -2.35 -4.62 20.93
C LEU A 102 -1.97 -3.14 20.73
N LEU A 103 -2.19 -2.59 19.54
CA LEU A 103 -1.92 -1.17 19.23
C LEU A 103 -2.70 -0.23 20.15
N LYS A 104 -4.00 -0.49 20.35
CA LYS A 104 -4.83 0.31 21.28
C LYS A 104 -4.34 0.22 22.72
N LYS A 105 -3.85 -0.93 23.17
CA LYS A 105 -3.23 -1.11 24.49
C LYS A 105 -1.93 -0.32 24.59
N MET A 106 -1.07 -0.38 23.56
CA MET A 106 0.19 0.36 23.48
C MET A 106 -0.03 1.87 23.59
N ILE A 107 -0.98 2.41 22.82
CA ILE A 107 -1.36 3.83 22.87
C ILE A 107 -1.82 4.23 24.28
N LYS A 108 -2.69 3.42 24.91
CA LYS A 108 -3.12 3.64 26.30
C LYS A 108 -1.96 3.59 27.30
N SER A 109 -0.91 2.82 27.02
CA SER A 109 0.32 2.75 27.81
C SER A 109 1.36 3.81 27.42
N THR A 110 0.96 4.90 26.77
CA THR A 110 1.81 6.05 26.36
C THR A 110 2.75 5.82 25.18
N VAL A 111 2.70 4.65 24.52
CA VAL A 111 3.45 4.42 23.29
C VAL A 111 2.83 5.25 22.17
N LYS A 112 3.65 6.06 21.50
CA LYS A 112 3.23 6.82 20.32
C LYS A 112 3.19 5.89 19.12
N VAL A 113 2.05 5.83 18.47
CA VAL A 113 1.82 5.03 17.25
C VAL A 113 1.23 5.96 16.20
N ALA A 114 1.84 5.97 15.02
CA ALA A 114 1.32 6.64 13.84
C ALA A 114 1.33 5.64 12.68
N VAL A 115 0.31 5.71 11.83
CA VAL A 115 0.23 4.94 10.58
C VAL A 115 0.46 5.92 9.44
N LEU A 116 1.40 5.59 8.56
CA LEU A 116 1.67 6.37 7.36
C LEU A 116 1.29 5.51 6.15
N SER A 117 0.36 5.99 5.34
CA SER A 117 -0.10 5.30 4.14
C SER A 117 -0.08 6.26 2.96
N ASN A 118 0.51 5.78 1.86
CA ASN A 118 0.66 6.53 0.63
C ASN A 118 -0.37 6.04 -0.39
N TYR A 119 -0.86 6.93 -1.24
CA TYR A 119 -1.87 6.59 -2.25
C TYR A 119 -1.74 7.45 -3.52
N GLY A 120 -2.59 7.19 -4.52
CA GLY A 120 -2.63 7.95 -5.77
C GLY A 120 -1.78 7.36 -6.90
N LEU A 121 -0.95 6.35 -6.64
CA LEU A 121 -0.11 5.70 -7.64
C LEU A 121 -0.65 4.29 -7.97
N PRO A 122 -0.47 3.79 -9.21
CA PRO A 122 -0.86 2.43 -9.56
C PRO A 122 0.07 1.42 -8.91
N CYS A 123 -0.43 0.28 -8.46
CA CYS A 123 0.42 -0.83 -8.01
C CYS A 123 1.05 -1.59 -9.18
N VAL A 124 2.07 -2.42 -8.90
CA VAL A 124 2.71 -3.27 -9.91
C VAL A 124 1.68 -4.24 -10.52
N PRO A 125 1.53 -4.31 -11.86
CA PRO A 125 0.50 -5.12 -12.53
C PRO A 125 0.86 -6.61 -12.63
N LEU A 126 1.17 -7.24 -11.49
CA LEU A 126 1.61 -8.64 -11.42
C LEU A 126 0.74 -9.53 -10.51
N TYR A 127 -0.38 -9.02 -10.01
CA TYR A 127 -1.29 -9.75 -9.12
C TYR A 127 -2.74 -9.24 -9.27
N GLU A 128 -3.72 -10.04 -8.84
CA GLU A 128 -5.16 -9.85 -9.13
C GLU A 128 -5.71 -8.47 -8.74
N HIS A 129 -5.14 -7.85 -7.69
CA HIS A 129 -5.58 -6.57 -7.14
C HIS A 129 -4.71 -5.38 -7.57
N SER A 130 -3.89 -5.51 -8.63
CA SER A 130 -2.97 -4.45 -9.04
C SER A 130 -3.65 -3.16 -9.53
N TYR A 131 -4.95 -3.20 -9.80
CA TYR A 131 -5.76 -2.03 -10.14
C TYR A 131 -6.15 -1.19 -8.89
N PHE A 132 -5.85 -1.68 -7.69
CA PHE A 132 -6.01 -0.90 -6.47
C PHE A 132 -5.01 0.25 -6.43
N MET A 133 -5.45 1.31 -5.77
CA MET A 133 -4.63 2.48 -5.54
C MET A 133 -3.59 2.21 -4.44
N GLY A 134 -2.38 2.70 -4.64
CA GLY A 134 -1.25 2.46 -3.75
C GLY A 134 -0.12 3.47 -3.97
N ASP A 135 1.10 3.00 -3.71
CA ASP A 135 2.31 3.83 -3.74
C ASP A 135 3.35 3.34 -4.76
N THR A 136 2.91 2.57 -5.76
CA THR A 136 3.69 1.74 -6.70
C THR A 136 3.98 0.32 -6.25
N THR A 137 3.97 0.03 -4.95
CA THR A 137 4.33 -1.30 -4.43
C THR A 137 3.27 -1.86 -3.50
N LEU A 138 2.82 -1.06 -2.53
CA LEU A 138 1.85 -1.47 -1.52
C LEU A 138 0.49 -0.84 -1.77
N GLU A 139 -0.54 -1.64 -1.52
CA GLU A 139 -1.92 -1.17 -1.60
C GLU A 139 -2.25 -0.25 -0.42
N THR A 140 -2.94 0.84 -0.74
CA THR A 140 -3.42 1.81 0.26
C THR A 140 -4.37 1.13 1.26
N TYR A 141 -5.22 0.20 0.78
CA TYR A 141 -6.14 -0.57 1.62
C TYR A 141 -5.40 -1.24 2.78
N ASN A 142 -4.32 -1.97 2.48
CA ASN A 142 -3.55 -2.69 3.48
C ASN A 142 -2.73 -1.75 4.38
N THR A 143 -2.03 -0.77 3.80
CA THR A 143 -1.12 0.13 4.55
C THR A 143 -1.84 1.13 5.45
N SER A 144 -3.05 1.57 5.07
CA SER A 144 -3.89 2.45 5.89
C SER A 144 -4.56 1.73 7.07
N GLY A 145 -4.44 0.40 7.13
CA GLY A 145 -5.15 -0.43 8.08
C GLY A 145 -6.62 -0.56 7.73
N TYR A 146 -6.93 -0.91 6.48
CA TYR A 146 -8.25 -1.29 5.96
C TYR A 146 -9.23 -0.13 5.82
N ALA A 147 -8.74 1.05 5.42
CA ALA A 147 -9.59 2.16 5.00
C ALA A 147 -10.44 1.79 3.77
N THR A 148 -11.54 2.52 3.53
CA THR A 148 -12.26 2.41 2.26
C THR A 148 -11.50 3.25 1.21
N VAL A 149 -11.07 2.62 0.13
CA VAL A 149 -10.22 3.24 -0.89
C VAL A 149 -10.84 3.02 -2.27
N ALA A 150 -10.87 4.07 -3.09
CA ALA A 150 -11.30 3.99 -4.47
C ALA A 150 -10.30 3.19 -5.33
N SER A 151 -10.76 2.64 -6.46
CA SER A 151 -9.85 2.05 -7.44
C SER A 151 -8.88 3.11 -7.99
N TYR A 152 -7.74 2.67 -8.52
CA TYR A 152 -6.80 3.61 -9.14
C TYR A 152 -7.47 4.36 -10.32
N GLY A 153 -7.43 5.70 -10.25
CA GLY A 153 -8.02 6.59 -11.26
C GLY A 153 -9.49 6.95 -11.00
N GLU A 154 -10.08 6.48 -9.91
CA GLU A 154 -11.46 6.74 -9.50
C GLU A 154 -11.53 7.51 -8.17
N THR A 155 -12.72 8.00 -7.82
CA THR A 155 -13.06 8.46 -6.47
C THR A 155 -14.14 7.52 -5.89
N LEU A 156 -14.46 7.66 -4.61
CA LEU A 156 -15.55 6.90 -3.99
C LEU A 156 -16.94 7.26 -4.55
N GLY A 157 -17.05 8.29 -5.39
CA GLY A 157 -18.29 8.78 -5.98
C GLY A 157 -18.90 9.96 -5.21
N ASP A 158 -19.72 10.76 -5.87
CA ASP A 158 -20.37 11.94 -5.27
C ASP A 158 -21.47 11.55 -4.27
N ASP A 159 -22.09 10.39 -4.46
CA ASP A 159 -23.13 9.82 -3.62
C ASP A 159 -22.58 9.06 -2.41
N TYR A 160 -21.27 8.86 -2.32
CA TYR A 160 -20.64 8.24 -1.16
C TYR A 160 -20.75 9.12 0.09
N VAL A 161 -21.28 8.52 1.16
CA VAL A 161 -21.42 9.16 2.47
C VAL A 161 -20.48 8.50 3.46
N ALA A 162 -19.40 9.19 3.79
CA ALA A 162 -18.47 8.76 4.83
C ALA A 162 -19.18 8.67 6.19
N LYS A 163 -18.88 7.62 6.96
CA LYS A 163 -19.42 7.46 8.32
C LYS A 163 -18.97 8.60 9.23
N ASN A 164 -17.75 9.10 9.02
CA ASN A 164 -17.27 10.34 9.61
C ASN A 164 -16.73 11.26 8.50
N PRO A 165 -17.44 12.36 8.17
CA PRO A 165 -17.00 13.28 7.11
C PRO A 165 -15.62 13.90 7.32
N SER A 166 -15.13 14.00 8.57
CA SER A 166 -13.78 14.51 8.85
C SER A 166 -12.65 13.54 8.51
N LEU A 167 -12.98 12.26 8.26
CA LEU A 167 -12.06 11.19 7.89
C LEU A 167 -12.08 10.85 6.39
N LEU A 168 -12.87 11.60 5.62
CA LEU A 168 -12.89 11.51 4.17
C LEU A 168 -11.83 12.46 3.59
N SER A 169 -10.98 11.95 2.71
CA SER A 169 -9.99 12.76 2.03
C SER A 169 -10.66 13.85 1.18
N PRO A 170 -10.10 15.08 1.12
CA PRO A 170 -10.60 16.16 0.28
C PRO A 170 -10.87 15.79 -1.19
N ASP A 171 -10.05 14.92 -1.78
CA ASP A 171 -10.19 14.40 -3.15
C ASP A 171 -11.18 13.21 -3.27
N ARG A 172 -11.80 12.81 -2.17
CA ARG A 172 -12.78 11.71 -2.06
C ARG A 172 -12.25 10.33 -2.51
N CYS A 173 -10.94 10.12 -2.48
CA CYS A 173 -10.33 8.84 -2.83
C CYS A 173 -10.24 7.85 -1.66
N VAL A 174 -10.20 8.35 -0.42
CA VAL A 174 -9.95 7.54 0.79
C VAL A 174 -10.89 7.98 1.92
N ASP A 175 -11.59 7.03 2.55
CA ASP A 175 -12.29 7.22 3.82
C ASP A 175 -11.65 6.37 4.92
N LEU A 176 -11.05 7.04 5.90
CA LEU A 176 -10.41 6.41 7.05
C LEU A 176 -11.42 5.88 8.08
N SER A 177 -12.72 6.09 7.93
CA SER A 177 -13.75 5.68 8.91
C SER A 177 -13.69 4.19 9.29
N ALA A 178 -13.20 3.33 8.40
CA ALA A 178 -13.02 1.90 8.63
C ALA A 178 -11.60 1.50 9.10
N ALA A 179 -10.64 2.43 9.07
CA ALA A 179 -9.25 2.16 9.40
C ALA A 179 -9.09 1.70 10.87
N ILE A 180 -8.03 0.94 11.15
CA ILE A 180 -7.77 0.42 12.51
C ILE A 180 -7.49 1.55 13.53
N LEU A 181 -6.76 2.58 13.10
CA LEU A 181 -6.34 3.74 13.91
C LEU A 181 -6.61 5.06 13.19
N PRO A 182 -7.87 5.40 12.88
CA PRO A 182 -8.18 6.49 11.96
C PRO A 182 -7.61 7.83 12.42
N GLU A 183 -7.65 8.14 13.72
CA GLU A 183 -7.08 9.38 14.23
C GLU A 183 -5.54 9.43 14.27
N TYR A 184 -4.85 8.30 14.06
CA TYR A 184 -3.38 8.22 14.00
C TYR A 184 -2.85 7.89 12.60
N THR A 185 -3.74 7.79 11.60
CA THR A 185 -3.37 7.54 10.21
C THR A 185 -3.21 8.84 9.45
N TYR A 186 -2.04 9.02 8.82
CA TYR A 186 -1.75 10.06 7.85
C TYR A 186 -1.79 9.46 6.44
N MET A 187 -2.43 10.18 5.52
CA MET A 187 -2.53 9.83 4.11
C MET A 187 -1.73 10.80 3.28
N ILE A 188 -0.80 10.31 2.47
CA ILE A 188 0.01 11.15 1.58
C ILE A 188 -0.18 10.72 0.13
N LYS A 189 -0.84 11.57 -0.66
CA LYS A 189 -1.02 11.37 -2.09
C LYS A 189 0.32 11.57 -2.80
N TYR A 190 0.66 10.67 -3.73
CA TYR A 190 1.83 10.74 -4.60
C TYR A 190 3.20 10.72 -3.89
N ALA A 191 3.25 10.36 -2.61
CA ALA A 191 4.52 10.11 -1.94
C ALA A 191 5.19 8.84 -2.51
N PRO A 192 6.53 8.83 -2.60
CA PRO A 192 7.24 7.66 -3.10
C PRO A 192 7.24 6.53 -2.05
N HIS A 193 7.14 5.27 -2.52
CA HIS A 193 7.22 4.09 -1.66
C HIS A 193 8.60 3.96 -0.97
N VAL A 194 9.66 4.23 -1.73
CA VAL A 194 11.07 4.20 -1.28
C VAL A 194 11.74 5.51 -1.59
N ALA A 195 12.84 5.80 -0.89
CA ALA A 195 13.69 6.98 -1.09
C ALA A 195 13.18 8.29 -0.45
N GLY A 196 12.66 8.24 0.78
CA GLY A 196 12.55 9.44 1.63
C GLY A 196 13.92 10.12 1.74
N SER A 197 14.09 11.20 1.00
CA SER A 197 15.40 11.82 0.77
C SER A 197 15.70 12.80 1.89
N TYR A 198 16.93 12.76 2.42
CA TYR A 198 17.34 13.70 3.46
C TYR A 198 17.19 15.16 2.97
N GLY A 199 16.63 16.02 3.83
CA GLY A 199 16.42 17.43 3.54
C GLY A 199 15.16 17.74 2.73
N THR A 200 14.22 16.81 2.63
CA THR A 200 12.89 17.04 2.05
C THR A 200 11.83 17.19 3.13
N ASP A 201 10.71 17.84 2.82
CA ASP A 201 9.58 17.98 3.74
C ASP A 201 9.04 16.62 4.20
N TYR A 202 9.03 15.62 3.31
CA TYR A 202 8.65 14.24 3.65
C TYR A 202 9.57 13.64 4.72
N ALA A 203 10.89 13.79 4.58
CA ALA A 203 11.83 13.32 5.58
C ALA A 203 11.68 14.08 6.91
N ASP A 204 11.48 15.40 6.86
CA ASP A 204 11.25 16.21 8.05
C ASP A 204 9.97 15.81 8.79
N PHE A 205 8.90 15.48 8.07
CA PHE A 205 7.66 14.96 8.64
C PHE A 205 7.87 13.61 9.35
N VAL A 206 8.54 12.66 8.70
CA VAL A 206 8.84 11.36 9.32
C VAL A 206 9.74 11.53 10.55
N MET A 207 10.75 12.41 10.47
CA MET A 207 11.62 12.71 11.61
C MET A 207 10.86 13.39 12.74
N TRP A 208 9.91 14.28 12.45
CA TRP A 208 9.02 14.86 13.44
C TRP A 208 8.17 13.79 14.14
N LEU A 209 7.54 12.86 13.41
CA LEU A 209 6.78 11.76 14.00
C LEU A 209 7.63 10.92 14.98
N LEU A 210 8.91 10.69 14.64
CA LEU A 210 9.84 9.90 15.44
C LEU A 210 10.39 10.64 16.67
N SER A 211 10.45 11.97 16.63
CA SER A 211 11.15 12.78 17.63
C SER A 211 10.26 13.70 18.47
N THR A 212 9.01 13.91 18.07
CA THR A 212 8.10 14.84 18.76
C THR A 212 7.81 14.37 20.19
N ASP A 213 7.91 15.29 21.15
CA ASP A 213 7.42 15.08 22.52
C ASP A 213 5.89 15.21 22.62
N GLY A 214 5.26 15.85 21.63
CA GLY A 214 3.82 16.05 21.54
C GLY A 214 3.03 14.81 21.12
N SER A 215 1.75 15.04 20.81
CA SER A 215 0.88 14.02 20.23
C SER A 215 1.30 13.71 18.79
N VAL A 216 1.26 12.44 18.41
CA VAL A 216 1.42 11.99 17.01
C VAL A 216 0.09 11.84 16.28
N ARG A 217 -1.03 12.14 16.95
CA ARG A 217 -2.38 12.10 16.35
C ARG A 217 -2.42 13.00 15.11
N ALA A 218 -3.02 12.51 14.04
CA ALA A 218 -3.10 13.19 12.76
C ALA A 218 -3.74 14.58 12.87
N GLY A 219 -3.11 15.57 12.21
CA GLY A 219 -3.58 16.96 12.19
C GLY A 219 -3.44 17.73 13.49
N THR A 220 -2.69 17.22 14.48
CA THR A 220 -2.41 18.00 15.72
C THR A 220 -1.32 19.06 15.53
N ASP A 221 -0.44 18.87 14.55
CA ASP A 221 0.51 19.88 14.09
C ASP A 221 0.01 20.45 12.77
N GLU A 222 -0.21 21.76 12.71
CA GLU A 222 -0.78 22.43 11.53
C GLU A 222 0.08 22.27 10.27
N ARG A 223 1.38 21.98 10.45
CA ARG A 223 2.30 21.71 9.33
C ARG A 223 2.00 20.37 8.65
N TYR A 224 1.42 19.42 9.38
CA TYR A 224 1.21 18.04 8.95
C TYR A 224 -0.26 17.64 9.15
N PRO A 225 -1.17 18.11 8.28
CA PRO A 225 -2.57 17.69 8.31
C PRO A 225 -2.70 16.20 8.02
N GLN A 226 -3.86 15.63 8.34
CA GLN A 226 -4.13 14.20 8.14
C GLN A 226 -4.04 13.77 6.67
N PHE A 227 -4.46 14.64 5.75
CA PHE A 227 -4.40 14.40 4.31
C PHE A 227 -3.41 15.39 3.68
N MET A 228 -2.36 14.86 3.09
CA MET A 228 -1.32 15.62 2.43
C MET A 228 -1.13 15.15 0.99
N VAL A 229 -0.51 15.99 0.18
CA VAL A 229 -0.02 15.66 -1.15
C VAL A 229 1.49 15.90 -1.19
N SER A 230 2.20 15.01 -1.86
CA SER A 230 3.63 15.11 -2.12
C SER A 230 3.89 15.31 -3.60
N ASP A 231 4.86 16.16 -3.94
CA ASP A 231 5.50 16.04 -5.25
C ASP A 231 6.38 14.78 -5.22
N PHE A 232 6.22 13.87 -6.18
CA PHE A 232 6.92 12.59 -6.17
C PHE A 232 8.45 12.75 -6.25
N LYS A 233 8.95 13.78 -6.94
CA LYS A 233 10.38 13.97 -7.20
C LYS A 233 11.07 14.82 -6.14
N THR A 234 10.44 15.92 -5.75
CA THR A 234 11.02 16.87 -4.80
C THR A 234 10.61 16.56 -3.36
N GLN A 235 9.58 15.73 -3.16
CA GLN A 235 9.08 15.28 -1.86
C GLN A 235 8.70 16.43 -0.92
N THR A 236 8.21 17.53 -1.51
CA THR A 236 7.57 18.62 -0.78
C THR A 236 6.22 18.14 -0.24
N LEU A 237 5.79 18.64 0.91
CA LEU A 237 4.49 18.31 1.48
C LEU A 237 3.58 19.53 1.52
N ALA A 238 2.32 19.33 1.13
CA ALA A 238 1.27 20.33 1.24
C ALA A 238 -0.04 19.70 1.74
N PRO A 239 -0.94 20.48 2.36
CA PRO A 239 -2.31 20.02 2.62
C PRO A 239 -2.99 19.59 1.33
N LEU A 240 -3.66 18.44 1.36
CA LEU A 240 -4.44 17.95 0.23
C LEU A 240 -5.68 18.82 0.00
N THR A 241 -6.02 19.10 -1.25
CA THR A 241 -7.24 19.79 -1.67
C THR A 241 -8.10 18.90 -2.56
N ALA A 242 -9.33 19.33 -2.84
CA ALA A 242 -10.25 18.59 -3.72
C ALA A 242 -9.82 18.55 -5.20
N ASN A 243 -8.82 19.34 -5.60
CA ASN A 243 -8.36 19.44 -6.99
C ASN A 243 -7.04 18.71 -7.27
N ASP A 244 -6.42 18.13 -6.23
CA ASP A 244 -5.20 17.31 -6.32
C ASP A 244 -5.54 15.86 -6.68
#